data_AF-A0A7D9IB27-F1
#
_entry.id   AF-A0A7D9IB27-F1
#
_cell.length_a   1.000
_cell.length_b   1.000
_cell.length_c   1.000
_cell.angle_alpha   90.00
_cell.angle_beta   90.00
_cell.angle_gamma   90.00
#
_symmetry.space_group_name_H-M   'P 1'
#
loop_
_entity.id
_entity.type
_entity.pdbx_description
1 polymer ?
#
loop_
_entity_poly.entity_id
_entity_poly.type
_entity_poly.pdbx_seq_one_letter_code
_entity_poly.pdbx_strand_id
1 'polypeptide(L)'
;MNKLFFFTLQALSRYKPNGPMRFIIAIVLGTLMFQASPLQLPRDAVVRTRWNFERTTLENAFDHTREKRSVQGSEQQTNIRIVRIYHHYHYFLQVSKGGKVGGTKDIKGNVYFRMETYGTSLVRLYNIAAKLYIAINKRGVVITEKSKTDKSLFQYSVNGGFVRFSLAKYKRDTWLLTLKKNGKVKNARRTNPNMKATIFLLF
;
A
#
# COMPACT_ATOMS: atom_id res chain seq x y z
N MET A 1 -23.84 -40.13 -17.58
CA MET A 1 -22.69 -40.55 -18.42
C MET A 1 -21.66 -39.43 -18.35
N ASN A 2 -20.43 -39.53 -17.82
CA ASN A 2 -19.52 -40.66 -17.62
C ASN A 2 -18.71 -40.51 -16.32
N LYS A 3 -18.60 -41.60 -15.55
CA LYS A 3 -17.86 -41.72 -14.28
C LYS A 3 -16.34 -41.95 -14.46
N LEU A 4 -15.76 -41.63 -15.62
CA LEU A 4 -14.34 -41.92 -15.92
C LEU A 4 -13.35 -40.76 -15.69
N PHE A 5 -13.82 -39.56 -15.33
CA PHE A 5 -12.93 -38.40 -15.17
C PHE A 5 -12.30 -38.22 -13.78
N PHE A 6 -12.65 -39.08 -12.81
CA PHE A 6 -12.23 -38.89 -11.41
C PHE A 6 -11.02 -39.73 -10.96
N PHE A 7 -10.45 -40.59 -11.82
CA PHE A 7 -9.37 -41.51 -11.41
C PHE A 7 -7.95 -41.17 -11.89
N THR A 8 -7.74 -40.13 -12.70
CA THR A 8 -6.40 -39.79 -13.24
C THR A 8 -5.68 -38.65 -12.51
N LEU A 9 -6.27 -38.06 -11.47
CA LEU A 9 -5.67 -36.93 -10.72
C LEU A 9 -4.87 -37.34 -9.48
N GLN A 10 -4.79 -38.64 -9.16
CA GLN A 10 -4.12 -39.11 -7.95
C GLN A 10 -2.65 -39.55 -8.16
N ALA A 11 -2.17 -39.61 -9.42
CA ALA A 11 -0.81 -40.11 -9.73
C ALA A 11 0.27 -39.02 -9.90
N LEU A 12 -0.09 -37.74 -9.99
CA LEU A 12 0.90 -36.65 -10.20
C LEU A 12 1.38 -35.96 -8.91
N SER A 13 0.83 -36.36 -7.75
CA SER A 13 1.14 -35.72 -6.45
C SER A 13 2.43 -36.25 -5.77
N ARG A 14 3.15 -37.22 -6.34
CA ARG A 14 4.33 -37.81 -5.70
C ARG A 14 5.63 -37.76 -6.52
N TYR A 15 5.78 -36.78 -7.42
CA TYR A 15 7.04 -36.61 -8.13
C TYR A 15 7.96 -35.62 -7.41
N LYS A 16 9.09 -36.12 -6.88
CA LYS A 16 10.12 -35.36 -6.16
C LYS A 16 11.35 -35.26 -7.07
N PRO A 17 11.84 -34.06 -7.45
CA PRO A 17 12.76 -33.93 -8.57
C PRO A 17 14.22 -33.97 -8.10
N ASN A 18 14.91 -35.12 -8.26
CA ASN A 18 16.36 -35.20 -8.11
C ASN A 18 16.93 -36.03 -9.29
N GLY A 19 17.49 -35.36 -10.30
CA GLY A 19 18.27 -36.04 -11.35
C GLY A 19 18.09 -35.49 -12.77
N PRO A 20 19.05 -35.74 -13.68
CA PRO A 20 19.23 -35.02 -14.93
C PRO A 20 18.30 -35.55 -16.04
N MET A 21 17.00 -35.30 -15.88
CA MET A 21 15.96 -35.65 -16.86
C MET A 21 15.16 -34.40 -17.23
N ARG A 22 15.87 -33.33 -17.65
CA ARG A 22 15.25 -32.08 -18.10
C ARG A 22 14.86 -32.05 -19.58
N PHE A 23 15.22 -33.07 -20.37
CA PHE A 23 15.07 -33.00 -21.83
C PHE A 23 13.93 -33.85 -22.42
N ILE A 24 13.31 -34.77 -21.67
CA ILE A 24 12.30 -35.68 -22.25
C ILE A 24 10.85 -35.15 -22.08
N ILE A 25 10.56 -34.34 -21.06
CA ILE A 25 9.19 -33.81 -20.84
C ILE A 25 8.81 -32.70 -21.84
N ALA A 26 9.79 -32.02 -22.45
CA ALA A 26 9.52 -31.01 -23.47
C ALA A 26 9.02 -31.61 -24.81
N ILE A 27 9.27 -32.89 -25.08
CA ILE A 27 8.96 -33.52 -26.37
C ILE A 27 7.54 -34.11 -26.39
N VAL A 28 7.03 -34.60 -25.25
CA VAL A 28 5.70 -35.23 -25.19
C VAL A 28 4.55 -34.21 -25.09
N LEU A 29 4.81 -32.99 -24.62
CA LEU A 29 3.84 -31.88 -24.64
C LEU A 29 3.80 -31.13 -25.98
N GLY A 30 4.78 -31.33 -26.86
CA GLY A 30 4.85 -30.69 -28.18
C GLY A 30 3.99 -31.35 -29.26
N THR A 31 3.66 -32.64 -29.12
CA THR A 31 2.88 -33.39 -30.13
C THR A 31 1.39 -33.49 -29.85
N LEU A 32 0.93 -33.13 -28.64
CA LEU A 32 -0.50 -33.05 -28.29
C LEU A 32 -1.09 -31.65 -28.48
N MET A 33 -0.56 -30.89 -29.44
CA MET A 33 -1.08 -29.59 -29.89
C MET A 33 -1.27 -29.56 -31.41
N PHE A 34 -1.41 -30.72 -32.06
CA PHE A 34 -1.66 -30.82 -33.51
C PHE A 34 -3.11 -31.13 -33.87
N GLN A 35 -4.07 -30.63 -33.07
CA GLN A 35 -5.48 -30.58 -33.47
C GLN A 35 -6.26 -29.50 -32.73
N ALA A 36 -5.69 -28.29 -32.65
CA ALA A 36 -6.46 -27.11 -32.30
C ALA A 36 -6.30 -26.13 -33.46
N SER A 37 -7.41 -25.86 -34.15
CA SER A 37 -7.52 -24.85 -35.19
C SER A 37 -6.85 -23.55 -34.74
N PRO A 38 -6.09 -22.84 -35.59
CA PRO A 38 -5.53 -21.56 -35.22
C PRO A 38 -6.70 -20.62 -34.97
N LEU A 39 -7.03 -20.35 -33.71
CA LEU A 39 -7.91 -19.25 -33.35
C LEU A 39 -7.19 -17.99 -33.81
N GLN A 40 -7.58 -17.48 -34.97
CA GLN A 40 -7.19 -16.17 -35.45
C GLN A 40 -7.79 -15.16 -34.48
N LEU A 41 -7.01 -14.76 -33.47
CA LEU A 41 -7.34 -13.62 -32.64
C LEU A 41 -7.47 -12.41 -33.58
N PRO A 42 -8.58 -11.67 -33.51
CA PRO A 42 -8.78 -10.54 -34.41
C PRO A 42 -7.68 -9.49 -34.17
N ARG A 43 -7.26 -8.77 -35.24
CA ARG A 43 -6.07 -7.89 -35.21
C ARG A 43 -6.10 -6.86 -34.08
N ASP A 44 -7.29 -6.47 -33.64
CA ASP A 44 -7.54 -5.58 -32.52
C ASP A 44 -7.19 -6.19 -31.14
N ALA A 45 -7.33 -7.51 -30.96
CA ALA A 45 -6.97 -8.22 -29.74
C ALA A 45 -5.44 -8.28 -29.54
N VAL A 46 -4.68 -8.48 -30.62
CA VAL A 46 -3.21 -8.48 -30.58
C VAL A 46 -2.67 -7.09 -30.24
N VAL A 47 -3.22 -6.05 -30.88
CA VAL A 47 -2.87 -4.65 -30.60
C VAL A 47 -3.20 -4.30 -29.15
N ARG A 48 -4.39 -4.65 -28.66
CA ARG A 48 -4.81 -4.40 -27.27
C ARG A 48 -3.91 -5.09 -26.25
N THR A 49 -3.49 -6.32 -26.52
CA THR A 49 -2.60 -7.08 -25.63
C THR A 49 -1.21 -6.47 -25.59
N ARG A 50 -0.65 -6.06 -26.74
CA ARG A 50 0.63 -5.36 -26.81
C ARG A 50 0.60 -4.02 -26.06
N TRP A 51 -0.47 -3.23 -26.22
CA TRP A 51 -0.66 -1.97 -25.48
C TRP A 51 -0.79 -2.17 -23.97
N ASN A 52 -1.43 -3.25 -23.52
CA ASN A 52 -1.54 -3.57 -22.10
C ASN A 52 -0.19 -4.04 -21.53
N PHE A 53 0.57 -4.81 -22.29
CA PHE A 53 1.91 -5.28 -21.92
C PHE A 53 2.92 -4.13 -21.82
N GLU A 54 2.97 -3.25 -22.84
CA GLU A 54 3.86 -2.08 -22.82
C GLU A 54 3.48 -1.11 -21.69
N ARG A 55 2.19 -0.85 -21.43
CA ARG A 55 1.77 -0.07 -20.26
C ARG A 55 2.23 -0.68 -18.94
N THR A 56 2.02 -1.97 -18.76
CA THR A 56 2.43 -2.67 -17.52
C THR A 56 3.94 -2.60 -17.33
N THR A 57 4.70 -2.76 -18.42
CA THR A 57 6.16 -2.73 -18.39
C THR A 57 6.68 -1.33 -18.07
N LEU A 58 6.08 -0.29 -18.65
CA LEU A 58 6.42 1.11 -18.38
C LEU A 58 6.03 1.53 -16.96
N GLU A 59 4.86 1.12 -16.47
CA GLU A 59 4.43 1.37 -15.08
C GLU A 59 5.40 0.70 -14.09
N ASN A 60 5.79 -0.55 -14.33
CA ASN A 60 6.75 -1.26 -13.49
C ASN A 60 8.16 -0.66 -13.55
N ALA A 61 8.64 -0.25 -14.73
CA ALA A 61 9.96 0.38 -14.89
C ALA A 61 10.01 1.77 -14.24
N PHE A 62 8.92 2.54 -14.34
CA PHE A 62 8.78 3.83 -13.67
C PHE A 62 8.70 3.67 -12.14
N ASP A 63 8.00 2.64 -11.66
CA ASP A 63 7.92 2.33 -10.23
C ASP A 63 9.29 1.92 -9.66
N HIS A 64 10.06 1.07 -10.33
CA HIS A 64 11.40 0.68 -9.87
C HIS A 64 12.40 1.85 -9.85
N THR A 65 12.34 2.73 -10.84
CA THR A 65 13.22 3.91 -10.89
C THR A 65 12.87 4.92 -9.79
N ARG A 66 11.59 5.03 -9.44
CA ARG A 66 11.11 5.90 -8.35
C ARG A 66 11.34 5.30 -6.96
N GLU A 67 11.24 3.98 -6.80
CA GLU A 67 11.58 3.28 -5.56
C GLU A 67 13.06 3.50 -5.22
N LYS A 68 13.96 3.34 -6.21
CA LYS A 68 15.39 3.66 -6.05
C LYS A 68 15.66 5.12 -5.69
N ARG A 69 14.91 6.09 -6.25
CA ARG A 69 15.05 7.52 -5.88
C ARG A 69 14.44 7.88 -4.51
N SER A 70 13.35 7.21 -4.10
CA SER A 70 12.70 7.48 -2.80
C SER A 70 13.49 6.96 -1.60
N VAL A 71 14.28 5.91 -1.78
CA VAL A 71 15.11 5.35 -0.71
C VAL A 71 16.38 6.18 -0.52
N GLN A 72 16.94 6.75 -1.60
CA GLN A 72 18.25 7.42 -1.54
C GLN A 72 18.19 8.92 -1.20
N GLY A 73 17.01 9.56 -1.29
CA GLY A 73 16.82 10.99 -0.97
C GLY A 73 16.04 11.27 0.33
N SER A 74 15.73 10.27 1.15
CA SER A 74 14.75 10.36 2.24
C SER A 74 15.29 10.33 3.67
N GLU A 75 16.61 10.42 3.86
CA GLU A 75 17.19 10.39 5.21
C GLU A 75 17.16 11.75 5.91
N GLN A 76 17.31 12.85 5.16
CA GLN A 76 17.31 14.19 5.75
C GLN A 76 15.96 14.88 5.56
N GLN A 77 15.42 15.38 6.67
CA GLN A 77 14.21 16.19 6.67
C GLN A 77 14.51 17.57 6.07
N THR A 78 13.70 18.01 5.10
CA THR A 78 13.86 19.31 4.42
C THR A 78 13.14 20.43 5.17
N ASN A 79 12.09 20.10 5.90
CA ASN A 79 11.32 21.08 6.66
C ASN A 79 10.67 20.43 7.90
N ILE A 80 10.53 21.24 8.95
CA ILE A 80 9.86 20.84 10.18
C ILE A 80 8.86 21.92 10.54
N ARG A 81 7.63 21.52 10.85
CA ARG A 81 6.61 22.39 11.45
C ARG A 81 5.89 21.71 12.60
N ILE A 82 5.51 22.50 13.60
CA ILE A 82 4.62 22.03 14.66
C ILE A 82 3.18 22.28 14.21
N VAL A 83 2.35 21.26 14.26
CA VAL A 83 0.96 21.31 13.83
C VAL A 83 0.05 20.57 14.81
N ARG A 84 -1.22 20.97 14.83
CA ARG A 84 -2.33 20.15 15.31
C ARG A 84 -3.10 19.63 14.12
N ILE A 85 -3.48 18.36 14.17
CA ILE A 85 -4.19 17.71 13.06
C ILE A 85 -5.64 17.54 13.50
N TYR A 86 -6.53 18.35 12.93
CA TYR A 86 -7.95 18.35 13.26
C TYR A 86 -8.74 17.54 12.23
N HIS A 87 -9.59 16.64 12.71
CA HIS A 87 -10.36 15.73 11.89
C HIS A 87 -11.71 16.33 11.49
N HIS A 88 -12.22 15.95 10.32
CA HIS A 88 -13.54 16.35 9.84
C HIS A 88 -14.67 16.13 10.87
N TYR A 89 -14.58 15.12 11.76
CA TYR A 89 -15.60 14.88 12.79
C TYR A 89 -15.29 15.56 14.14
N HIS A 90 -14.60 16.70 14.13
CA HIS A 90 -14.35 17.55 15.30
C HIS A 90 -13.51 16.88 16.40
N TYR A 91 -12.44 16.18 16.00
CA TYR A 91 -11.45 15.63 16.91
C TYR A 91 -10.06 16.10 16.52
N PHE A 92 -9.24 16.48 17.48
CA PHE A 92 -7.80 16.51 17.30
C PHE A 92 -7.26 15.09 17.28
N LEU A 93 -6.39 14.78 16.33
CA LEU A 93 -5.57 13.58 16.39
C LEU A 93 -4.71 13.65 17.65
N GLN A 94 -4.55 12.53 18.34
CA GLN A 94 -3.72 12.42 19.53
C GLN A 94 -3.00 11.08 19.59
N VAL A 95 -1.95 11.06 20.40
CA VAL A 95 -1.32 9.84 20.89
C VAL A 95 -1.46 9.81 22.41
N SER A 96 -2.31 8.91 22.92
CA SER A 96 -2.48 8.72 24.36
C SER A 96 -1.17 8.36 25.07
N LYS A 97 -1.09 8.51 26.39
CA LYS A 97 0.10 8.15 27.19
C LYS A 97 0.59 6.71 26.95
N GLY A 98 -0.33 5.79 26.66
CA GLY A 98 -0.01 4.38 26.31
C GLY A 98 0.39 4.17 24.83
N GLY A 99 0.68 5.22 24.07
CA GLY A 99 1.11 5.12 22.66
C GLY A 99 -0.02 4.84 21.67
N LYS A 100 -1.28 4.75 22.10
CA LYS A 100 -2.42 4.49 21.21
C LYS A 100 -2.84 5.76 20.48
N VAL A 101 -2.95 5.67 19.15
CA VAL A 101 -3.44 6.74 18.27
C VAL A 101 -4.98 6.81 18.35
N GLY A 102 -5.53 8.02 18.38
CA GLY A 102 -6.97 8.26 18.44
C GLY A 102 -7.33 9.72 18.22
N GLY A 103 -8.62 10.04 18.30
CA GLY A 103 -9.14 11.40 18.35
C GLY A 103 -9.43 11.81 19.80
N THR A 104 -9.30 13.11 20.08
CA THR A 104 -9.73 13.75 21.32
C THR A 104 -10.36 15.11 21.02
N LYS A 105 -11.26 15.56 21.91
CA LYS A 105 -11.76 16.94 21.90
C LYS A 105 -10.97 17.86 22.83
N ASP A 106 -10.14 17.28 23.69
CA ASP A 106 -9.30 18.02 24.63
C ASP A 106 -8.05 18.53 23.93
N ILE A 107 -7.97 19.85 23.78
CA ILE A 107 -6.82 20.56 23.19
C ILE A 107 -5.58 20.51 24.08
N LYS A 108 -5.72 20.28 25.39
CA LYS A 108 -4.61 20.13 26.33
C LYS A 108 -3.98 18.73 26.28
N GLY A 109 -4.59 17.81 25.52
CA GLY A 109 -4.07 16.48 25.30
C GLY A 109 -2.78 16.46 24.47
N ASN A 110 -2.29 15.25 24.18
CA ASN A 110 -1.10 15.03 23.35
C ASN A 110 -1.41 15.23 21.85
N VAL A 111 -1.80 16.45 21.47
CA VAL A 111 -2.32 16.80 20.13
C VAL A 111 -1.32 17.53 19.24
N TYR A 112 -0.15 17.89 19.78
CA TYR A 112 0.91 18.56 19.03
C TYR A 112 1.82 17.55 18.33
N PHE A 113 1.96 17.72 17.02
CA PHE A 113 2.81 16.90 16.17
C PHE A 113 3.89 17.76 15.53
N ARG A 114 5.10 17.24 15.53
CA ARG A 114 6.14 17.67 14.60
C ARG A 114 5.90 16.94 13.28
N MET A 115 5.55 17.70 12.25
CA MET A 115 5.43 17.22 10.88
C MET A 115 6.75 17.47 10.17
N GLU A 116 7.47 16.39 9.90
CA GLU A 116 8.78 16.39 9.27
C GLU A 116 8.62 16.04 7.78
N THR A 117 9.10 16.89 6.87
CA THR A 117 9.00 16.71 5.41
C THR A 117 10.29 16.10 4.84
N TYR A 118 10.18 15.16 3.90
CA TYR A 118 11.27 14.37 3.33
C TYR A 118 11.26 14.40 1.78
N GLY A 119 10.96 15.56 1.19
CA GLY A 119 10.80 15.75 -0.24
C GLY A 119 9.37 16.12 -0.65
N THR A 120 9.03 15.98 -1.93
CA THR A 120 7.74 16.40 -2.47
C THR A 120 6.60 15.61 -1.83
N SER A 121 5.88 16.28 -0.92
CA SER A 121 4.69 15.74 -0.23
C SER A 121 4.93 14.50 0.63
N LEU A 122 6.18 14.14 0.97
CA LEU A 122 6.46 13.01 1.87
C LEU A 122 6.70 13.53 3.28
N VAL A 123 5.99 12.96 4.26
CA VAL A 123 6.01 13.44 5.63
C VAL A 123 6.02 12.31 6.64
N ARG A 124 6.56 12.60 7.82
CA ARG A 124 6.39 11.81 9.04
C ARG A 124 5.69 12.65 10.10
N LEU A 125 4.85 12.00 10.90
CA LEU A 125 4.09 12.65 11.96
C LEU A 125 4.62 12.16 13.31
N TYR A 126 5.36 13.01 14.00
CA TYR A 126 5.95 12.71 15.30
C TYR A 126 5.17 13.41 16.42
N ASN A 127 4.59 12.65 17.34
CA ASN A 127 3.93 13.24 18.50
C ASN A 127 4.98 13.73 19.50
N ILE A 128 4.92 15.02 19.85
CA ILE A 128 5.95 15.67 20.68
C ILE A 128 5.96 15.09 22.10
N ALA A 129 4.77 14.99 22.71
CA ALA A 129 4.62 14.55 24.10
C ALA A 129 4.91 13.05 24.26
N ALA A 130 4.36 12.22 23.38
CA ALA A 130 4.55 10.76 23.44
C ALA A 130 5.92 10.31 22.91
N LYS A 131 6.65 11.18 22.20
CA LYS A 131 7.94 10.88 21.56
C LYS A 131 7.88 9.68 20.61
N LEU A 132 6.83 9.64 19.79
CA LEU A 132 6.53 8.50 18.91
C LEU A 132 6.06 8.98 17.54
N TYR A 133 6.50 8.28 16.49
CA TYR A 133 5.99 8.43 15.13
C TYR A 133 4.69 7.66 14.97
N ILE A 134 3.73 8.24 14.25
CA ILE A 134 2.58 7.48 13.73
C ILE A 134 3.07 6.59 12.60
N ALA A 135 2.61 5.34 12.60
CA ALA A 135 2.93 4.37 11.56
C ALA A 135 1.73 3.47 11.22
N ILE A 136 1.75 2.84 10.05
CA ILE A 136 0.76 1.82 9.65
C ILE A 136 1.50 0.51 9.40
N ASN A 137 1.16 -0.52 10.16
CA ASN A 137 1.79 -1.82 9.99
C ASN A 137 1.25 -2.59 8.79
N LYS A 138 1.88 -3.72 8.44
CA LYS A 138 1.50 -4.58 7.30
C LYS A 138 0.05 -5.10 7.38
N ARG A 139 -0.60 -5.07 8.55
CA ARG A 139 -2.01 -5.46 8.76
C ARG A 139 -2.99 -4.30 8.58
N GLY A 140 -2.51 -3.11 8.19
CA GLY A 140 -3.29 -1.88 8.08
C GLY A 140 -3.66 -1.27 9.43
N VAL A 141 -3.08 -1.75 10.54
CA VAL A 141 -3.34 -1.19 11.85
C VAL A 141 -2.44 0.02 12.04
N VAL A 142 -3.05 1.15 12.42
CA VAL A 142 -2.31 2.34 12.82
C VAL A 142 -1.71 2.10 14.20
N ILE A 143 -0.41 2.25 14.29
CA ILE A 143 0.42 2.03 15.47
C ILE A 143 1.31 3.24 15.69
N THR A 144 2.12 3.17 16.73
CA THR A 144 3.20 4.12 16.99
C THR A 144 4.54 3.38 17.03
N GLU A 145 5.61 4.03 16.57
CA GLU A 145 6.98 3.50 16.58
C GLU A 145 7.96 4.59 17.05
N LYS A 146 9.05 4.20 17.73
CA LYS A 146 10.12 5.13 18.14
C LYS A 146 11.02 5.53 16.97
N SER A 147 11.29 4.58 16.09
CA SER A 147 12.21 4.73 14.97
C SER A 147 11.49 5.20 13.71
N LYS A 148 12.22 5.94 12.87
CA LYS A 148 11.77 6.28 11.52
C LYS A 148 11.84 5.03 10.65
N THR A 149 10.70 4.58 10.15
CA THR A 149 10.58 3.42 9.24
C THR A 149 9.72 3.78 8.04
N ASP A 150 9.71 2.96 6.99
CA ASP A 150 8.78 3.16 5.85
C ASP A 150 7.31 3.15 6.26
N LYS A 151 6.98 2.47 7.37
CA LYS A 151 5.61 2.41 7.90
C LYS A 151 5.15 3.76 8.47
N SER A 152 6.10 4.64 8.77
CA SER A 152 5.85 5.99 9.30
C SER A 152 5.89 7.08 8.22
N LEU A 153 6.19 6.71 6.96
CA LEU A 153 6.30 7.65 5.85
C LEU A 153 4.97 7.76 5.11
N PHE A 154 4.40 8.94 5.13
CA PHE A 154 3.12 9.25 4.48
C PHE A 154 3.33 10.17 3.29
N GLN A 155 2.57 9.92 2.22
CA GLN A 155 2.30 10.93 1.21
C GLN A 155 1.15 11.82 1.70
N TYR A 156 1.42 13.11 1.74
CA TYR A 156 0.51 14.16 2.15
C TYR A 156 -0.07 14.86 0.93
N SER A 157 -1.39 14.87 0.80
CA SER A 157 -2.07 15.58 -0.28
C SER A 157 -2.98 16.67 0.28
N VAL A 158 -3.02 17.81 -0.42
CA VAL A 158 -3.87 18.95 -0.11
C VAL A 158 -4.89 19.11 -1.22
N ASN A 159 -6.16 19.28 -0.87
CA ASN A 159 -7.22 19.62 -1.81
C ASN A 159 -8.24 20.53 -1.10
N GLY A 160 -8.40 21.76 -1.60
CA GLY A 160 -9.34 22.73 -1.03
C GLY A 160 -9.10 23.06 0.44
N GLY A 161 -7.84 23.16 0.87
CA GLY A 161 -7.46 23.39 2.28
C GLY A 161 -7.52 22.16 3.19
N PHE A 162 -8.16 21.08 2.72
CA PHE A 162 -8.17 19.80 3.44
C PHE A 162 -6.98 18.94 3.11
N VAL A 163 -6.59 18.09 4.06
CA VAL A 163 -5.42 17.26 3.94
C VAL A 163 -5.74 15.78 4.14
N ARG A 164 -4.98 14.93 3.46
CA ARG A 164 -4.99 13.47 3.64
C ARG A 164 -3.57 12.96 3.80
N PHE A 165 -3.45 11.86 4.54
CA PHE A 165 -2.19 11.14 4.74
C PHE A 165 -2.36 9.70 4.27
N SER A 166 -1.75 9.35 3.15
CA SER A 166 -1.69 7.96 2.66
C SER A 166 -0.31 7.37 2.95
N LEU A 167 -0.23 6.09 3.30
CA LEU A 167 1.07 5.46 3.51
C LEU A 167 1.83 5.39 2.18
N ALA A 168 3.08 5.87 2.15
CA ALA A 168 3.86 5.96 0.92
C ALA A 168 4.26 4.59 0.34
N LYS A 169 4.44 3.59 1.22
CA LYS A 169 4.96 2.27 0.84
C LYS A 169 4.03 1.46 -0.07
N TYR A 170 2.72 1.57 0.10
CA TYR A 170 1.75 0.78 -0.66
C TYR A 170 0.99 1.67 -1.63
N LYS A 171 1.50 1.86 -2.85
CA LYS A 171 0.82 2.71 -3.85
C LYS A 171 -0.47 2.09 -4.38
N ARG A 172 -0.53 0.76 -4.49
CA ARG A 172 -1.73 0.03 -4.96
C ARG A 172 -2.85 0.02 -3.93
N ASP A 173 -2.51 -0.04 -2.64
CA ASP A 173 -3.48 0.01 -1.56
C ASP A 173 -3.52 1.40 -0.96
N THR A 174 -4.62 2.15 -1.12
CA THR A 174 -4.74 3.52 -0.57
C THR A 174 -4.97 3.49 0.95
N TRP A 175 -3.96 3.06 1.71
CA TRP A 175 -3.96 2.99 3.16
C TRP A 175 -3.86 4.39 3.73
N LEU A 176 -4.99 4.90 4.19
CA LEU A 176 -5.11 6.26 4.70
C LEU A 176 -5.15 6.25 6.22
N LEU A 177 -4.49 7.24 6.82
CA LEU A 177 -4.74 7.58 8.21
C LEU A 177 -6.19 8.05 8.34
N THR A 178 -6.91 7.49 9.31
CA THR A 178 -8.36 7.75 9.44
C THR A 178 -8.82 7.72 10.88
N LEU A 179 -9.82 8.57 11.18
CA LEU A 179 -10.60 8.50 12.40
C LEU A 179 -12.07 8.24 12.05
N LYS A 180 -12.71 7.36 12.82
CA LYS A 180 -14.15 7.12 12.76
C LYS A 180 -14.89 8.28 13.43
N LYS A 181 -16.21 8.35 13.23
CA LYS A 181 -17.10 9.32 13.89
C LYS A 181 -17.00 9.33 15.42
N ASN A 182 -16.63 8.19 16.03
CA ASN A 182 -16.44 8.06 17.47
C ASN A 182 -15.00 8.37 17.94
N GLY A 183 -14.17 8.99 17.11
CA GLY A 183 -12.78 9.32 17.43
C GLY A 183 -11.82 8.13 17.46
N LYS A 184 -12.28 6.88 17.28
CA LYS A 184 -11.38 5.73 17.20
C LYS A 184 -10.73 5.63 15.83
N VAL A 185 -9.50 5.15 15.77
CA VAL A 185 -8.82 4.88 14.50
C VAL A 185 -9.50 3.74 13.75
N LYS A 186 -9.60 3.86 12.42
CA LYS A 186 -10.06 2.79 11.53
C LYS A 186 -8.85 2.09 10.92
N ASN A 187 -8.99 0.79 10.65
CA ASN A 187 -7.95 0.03 9.95
C ASN A 187 -7.80 0.56 8.50
N ALA A 188 -6.57 0.85 8.10
CA ALA A 188 -6.19 1.43 6.81
C ALA A 188 -6.53 0.53 5.61
N ARG A 189 -6.67 -0.79 5.79
CA ARG A 189 -7.15 -1.69 4.72
C ARG A 189 -8.62 -1.44 4.35
N ARG A 190 -9.37 -0.74 5.19
CA ARG A 190 -10.80 -0.47 4.99
C ARG A 190 -11.05 1.00 4.66
N THR A 191 -10.06 1.69 4.10
CA THR A 191 -10.14 3.12 3.79
C THR A 191 -10.26 3.36 2.29
N ASN A 192 -10.91 4.47 1.95
CA ASN A 192 -11.03 4.96 0.57
C ASN A 192 -10.91 6.50 0.61
N PRO A 193 -10.21 7.14 -0.34
CA PRO A 193 -10.05 8.61 -0.41
C PRO A 193 -11.35 9.42 -0.33
N ASN A 194 -12.47 8.85 -0.78
CA ASN A 194 -13.79 9.49 -0.79
C ASN A 194 -14.46 9.51 0.59
N MET A 195 -13.91 8.79 1.58
CA MET A 195 -14.46 8.78 2.94
C MET A 195 -14.11 10.07 3.68
N LYS A 196 -15.12 10.74 4.26
CA LYS A 196 -14.93 11.87 5.20
C LYS A 196 -14.02 11.53 6.38
N ALA A 197 -13.94 10.26 6.76
CA ALA A 197 -13.04 9.74 7.78
C ALA A 197 -11.53 9.95 7.48
N THR A 198 -11.16 10.26 6.24
CA THR A 198 -9.78 10.49 5.80
C THR A 198 -9.36 11.95 5.77
N ILE A 199 -10.31 12.86 6.01
CA ILE A 199 -10.15 14.29 5.81
C ILE A 199 -9.70 14.94 7.12
N PHE A 200 -8.63 15.74 7.04
CA PHE A 200 -8.11 16.53 8.16
C PHE A 200 -7.85 17.99 7.75
N LEU A 201 -7.61 18.82 8.74
CA LEU A 201 -7.17 20.21 8.67
C LEU A 201 -5.92 20.36 9.55
N LEU A 202 -4.99 21.23 9.16
CA LEU A 202 -3.80 21.53 9.95
C LEU A 202 -3.93 22.92 10.57
N PHE A 203 -3.62 23.01 11.86
CA PHE A 203 -3.67 24.22 12.70
C PHE A 203 -2.41 24.37 13.56
#